data_AF-A0A8J3PE68-F1
#
_entry.id   AF-A0A8J3PE68-F1
#
_cell.length_a   1.000
_cell.length_b   1.000
_cell.length_c   1.000
_cell.angle_alpha   90.00
_cell.angle_beta   90.00
_cell.angle_gamma   90.00
#
_symmetry.space_group_name_H-M   'P 1'
#
loop_
_entity.id
_entity.type
_entity.pdbx_description
1 polymer ?
#
loop_
_entity_poly.entity_id
_entity_poly.type
_entity_poly.pdbx_seq_one_letter_code
_entity_poly.pdbx_strand_id
1 'polypeptide(L)'
;MQLAATGVRVAFAAQFGAYLDKRELQNAFPTKVHDEHVNDEELWLDYVADLGDGFNATYSVAYLLAQDEVEASGEHLPRGRVLVLGGDSVYPTASGKAYEDRFEGPFRAAMPQVPAENGPTLYALPGNHDWYDGLTAFLRLFARRDGSRIGGWRTKQTRSYFALQLPHRWWLLALDAQGAAYMDDPQLEYFKGVAANIEEGDRIILVTPQPAWVQSEEHPLYYDTIDYFLRTVIDPTGASVALMVSGDLHHYARYAQTDSGQQLITCGGGGAYMAATNHLPEAITVPPKHSQMRRQSTGMPYKLQKTYPTKLRSRWLGGGVFARLPWRNPGFATMLGIMHTLLMLSLNNAAGRILTVPIFMMTALVMFACVFFSVGLTEAAAKITPVVLGALHGCAHIALGVVGLTLWRLLPFDEYRPAVQAGLAVVIYLTPAGVAAALLVSLYLLIAATFKVNVNELYAGQGIEDFKSFLRMRFAPDGTLSIYVVGVDKISKKWIPQPAGSWFRPSTALKPRLVDEVITLGPAKQHAAPPAVLPSDAPDPSHTA
;
A
#
# COMPACT_ATOMS: atom_id res chain seq x y z
N MET A 1 22.74 -11.42 3.23
CA MET A 1 22.17 -12.28 4.29
C MET A 1 20.80 -11.79 4.79
N GLN A 2 20.59 -10.48 5.05
CA GLN A 2 19.27 -9.98 5.51
C GLN A 2 18.10 -10.27 4.54
N LEU A 3 18.25 -10.02 3.23
CA LEU A 3 17.17 -10.28 2.25
C LEU A 3 16.74 -11.76 2.20
N ALA A 4 17.70 -12.70 2.22
CA ALA A 4 17.40 -14.13 2.23
C ALA A 4 16.71 -14.56 3.54
N ALA A 5 17.16 -14.01 4.69
CA ALA A 5 16.52 -14.26 5.97
C ALA A 5 15.10 -13.67 6.04
N THR A 6 14.88 -12.49 5.46
CA THR A 6 13.55 -11.88 5.32
C THR A 6 12.66 -12.75 4.44
N GLY A 7 13.13 -13.21 3.27
CA GLY A 7 12.36 -14.08 2.38
C GLY A 7 11.93 -15.38 3.04
N VAL A 8 12.82 -16.02 3.81
CA VAL A 8 12.49 -17.22 4.60
C VAL A 8 11.46 -16.92 5.68
N ARG A 9 11.59 -15.79 6.39
CA ARG A 9 10.60 -15.37 7.40
C ARG A 9 9.24 -15.09 6.80
N VAL A 10 9.18 -14.41 5.65
CA VAL A 10 7.93 -14.14 4.93
C VAL A 10 7.26 -15.45 4.50
N ALA A 11 8.03 -16.41 3.97
CA ALA A 11 7.50 -17.72 3.60
C ALA A 11 6.96 -18.50 4.81
N PHE A 12 7.67 -18.51 5.94
CA PHE A 12 7.18 -19.12 7.17
C PHE A 12 5.97 -18.37 7.75
N ALA A 13 5.99 -17.04 7.74
CA ALA A 13 4.91 -16.20 8.24
C ALA A 13 3.63 -16.38 7.42
N ALA A 14 3.73 -16.47 6.09
CA ALA A 14 2.59 -16.78 5.22
C ALA A 14 1.97 -18.14 5.58
N GLN A 15 2.80 -19.15 5.87
CA GLN A 15 2.31 -20.48 6.25
C GLN A 15 1.68 -20.51 7.65
N PHE A 16 2.25 -19.80 8.63
CA PHE A 16 1.78 -19.83 10.03
C PHE A 16 0.69 -18.80 10.37
N GLY A 17 0.69 -17.64 9.71
CA GLY A 17 -0.34 -16.61 9.87
C GLY A 17 -1.74 -17.14 9.53
N ALA A 18 -1.83 -18.05 8.56
CA ALA A 18 -3.06 -18.75 8.21
C ALA A 18 -3.61 -19.68 9.30
N TYR A 19 -2.78 -20.16 10.25
CA TYR A 19 -3.20 -21.08 11.32
C TYR A 19 -3.54 -20.40 12.65
N LEU A 20 -3.23 -19.12 12.80
CA LEU A 20 -3.43 -18.36 14.04
C LEU A 20 -4.24 -17.09 13.76
N ASP A 21 -5.39 -17.23 13.11
CA ASP A 21 -6.33 -16.12 12.93
C ASP A 21 -6.89 -15.70 14.29
N LYS A 22 -6.48 -14.52 14.76
CA LYS A 22 -6.89 -13.98 16.06
C LYS A 22 -8.19 -13.18 16.00
N ARG A 23 -8.80 -12.99 14.83
CA ARG A 23 -10.11 -12.30 14.72
C ARG A 23 -11.20 -13.06 15.45
N GLU A 24 -11.15 -14.40 15.40
CA GLU A 24 -12.05 -15.28 16.17
C GLU A 24 -12.00 -15.00 17.69
N LEU A 25 -10.82 -14.70 18.23
CA LEU A 25 -10.64 -14.39 19.66
C LEU A 25 -11.19 -13.00 20.03
N GLN A 26 -11.39 -12.11 19.06
CA GLN A 26 -11.88 -10.76 19.30
C GLN A 26 -13.40 -10.73 19.56
N ASN A 27 -14.14 -11.81 19.25
CA ASN A 27 -15.58 -11.91 19.52
C ASN A 27 -15.96 -11.66 20.99
N ALA A 28 -15.03 -11.90 21.92
CA ALA A 28 -15.24 -11.68 23.36
C ALA A 28 -15.43 -10.20 23.76
N PHE A 29 -15.10 -9.23 22.90
CA PHE A 29 -15.27 -7.80 23.20
C PHE A 29 -16.68 -7.30 22.81
N PRO A 30 -17.25 -6.29 23.48
CA PRO A 30 -18.52 -5.71 23.02
C PRO A 30 -18.37 -4.99 21.67
N THR A 31 -19.47 -4.87 20.93
CA THR A 31 -19.56 -3.95 19.78
C THR A 31 -19.45 -2.52 20.29
N LYS A 32 -18.37 -1.82 19.92
CA LYS A 32 -18.11 -0.42 20.26
C LYS A 32 -18.08 0.39 18.97
N VAL A 33 -19.01 1.34 18.84
CA VAL A 33 -18.95 2.44 17.86
C VAL A 33 -18.20 3.58 18.52
N HIS A 34 -17.30 4.22 17.78
CA HIS A 34 -16.54 5.36 18.26
C HIS A 34 -17.19 6.66 17.75
N ASP A 35 -17.73 7.45 18.67
CA ASP A 35 -18.62 8.59 18.40
C ASP A 35 -18.08 9.90 18.98
N GLU A 36 -16.78 9.98 19.30
CA GLU A 36 -16.24 11.08 20.10
C GLU A 36 -16.34 12.46 19.44
N HIS A 37 -16.50 12.46 18.12
CA HIS A 37 -16.58 13.63 17.30
C HIS A 37 -17.97 13.78 16.66
N VAL A 38 -18.97 12.95 17.00
CA VAL A 38 -20.29 12.97 16.33
C VAL A 38 -21.01 14.31 16.45
N ASN A 39 -20.78 15.03 17.54
CA ASN A 39 -21.41 16.33 17.84
C ASN A 39 -20.54 17.54 17.45
N ASP A 40 -19.38 17.32 16.82
CA ASP A 40 -18.52 18.41 16.37
C ASP A 40 -19.17 19.11 15.16
N GLU A 41 -19.28 20.44 15.18
CA GLU A 41 -19.79 21.20 14.02
C GLU A 41 -18.87 21.07 12.80
N GLU A 42 -17.56 21.00 13.04
CA GLU A 42 -16.55 20.80 12.02
C GLU A 42 -15.50 19.79 12.49
N LEU A 43 -15.14 18.86 11.61
CA LEU A 43 -14.13 17.85 11.91
C LEU A 43 -13.08 17.77 10.80
N TRP A 44 -11.81 17.78 11.21
CA TRP A 44 -10.67 17.42 10.36
C TRP A 44 -10.20 16.01 10.67
N LEU A 45 -10.12 15.15 9.65
CA LEU A 45 -9.68 13.75 9.75
C LEU A 45 -8.55 13.52 8.75
N ASP A 46 -7.44 12.97 9.21
CA ASP A 46 -6.31 12.57 8.37
C ASP A 46 -6.37 11.07 8.06
N TYR A 47 -6.01 10.68 6.84
CA TYR A 47 -5.87 9.29 6.41
C TYR A 47 -4.49 9.08 5.76
N VAL A 48 -3.79 8.02 6.16
CA VAL A 48 -2.49 7.62 5.60
C VAL A 48 -2.34 6.11 5.65
N ALA A 49 -1.65 5.49 4.68
CA ALA A 49 -1.37 4.06 4.67
C ALA A 49 0.07 3.77 4.21
N ASP A 50 0.54 2.53 4.40
CA ASP A 50 1.82 2.02 3.92
C ASP A 50 3.02 2.73 4.55
N LEU A 51 3.08 2.71 5.88
CA LEU A 51 4.10 3.29 6.73
C LEU A 51 5.13 2.23 7.16
N GLY A 52 6.25 2.66 7.73
CA GLY A 52 7.14 1.74 8.44
C GLY A 52 8.14 0.96 7.56
N ASP A 53 8.37 1.38 6.31
CA ASP A 53 9.50 0.88 5.51
C ASP A 53 10.83 1.54 5.88
N GLY A 54 10.82 2.82 6.26
CA GLY A 54 12.03 3.52 6.68
C GLY A 54 11.77 4.81 7.44
N PHE A 55 12.70 5.15 8.34
CA PHE A 55 12.58 6.32 9.22
C PHE A 55 12.30 7.62 8.46
N ASN A 56 13.11 7.95 7.45
CA ASN A 56 13.02 9.26 6.78
C ASN A 56 11.69 9.51 6.09
N ALA A 57 11.16 8.50 5.38
CA ALA A 57 9.89 8.60 4.67
C ALA A 57 8.72 8.69 5.65
N THR A 58 8.63 7.72 6.57
CA THR A 58 7.59 7.69 7.61
C THR A 58 7.61 8.93 8.49
N TYR A 59 8.79 9.38 8.93
CA TYR A 59 8.94 10.58 9.75
C TYR A 59 8.61 11.86 8.98
N SER A 60 8.87 11.94 7.67
CA SER A 60 8.47 13.11 6.88
C SER A 60 6.95 13.28 6.84
N VAL A 61 6.20 12.18 6.70
CA VAL A 61 4.73 12.22 6.73
C VAL A 61 4.22 12.45 8.15
N ALA A 62 4.75 11.74 9.15
CA ALA A 62 4.38 11.94 10.55
C ALA A 62 4.64 13.38 11.02
N TYR A 63 5.75 14.00 10.59
CA TYR A 63 6.08 15.40 10.87
C TYR A 63 4.98 16.34 10.37
N LEU A 64 4.51 16.16 9.12
CA LEU A 64 3.45 16.98 8.54
C LEU A 64 2.09 16.76 9.22
N LEU A 65 1.75 15.51 9.54
CA LEU A 65 0.54 15.16 10.29
C LEU A 65 0.56 15.75 11.71
N ALA A 66 1.74 15.95 12.30
CA ALA A 66 1.90 16.50 13.64
C ALA A 66 1.80 18.03 13.70
N GLN A 67 2.04 18.75 12.60
CA GLN A 67 1.99 20.22 12.60
C GLN A 67 0.57 20.71 12.88
N ASP A 68 0.43 21.83 13.59
CA ASP A 68 -0.88 22.44 13.88
C ASP A 68 -1.63 22.84 12.60
N GLU A 69 -0.88 23.21 11.56
CA GLU A 69 -1.37 23.55 10.24
C GLU A 69 -0.35 23.13 9.17
N VAL A 70 -0.84 22.77 7.99
CA VAL A 70 -0.03 22.54 6.79
C VAL A 70 -0.55 23.44 5.67
N GLU A 71 0.32 24.29 5.13
CA GLU A 71 0.02 25.06 3.92
C GLU A 71 0.29 24.19 2.68
N ALA A 72 -0.69 23.99 1.81
CA ALA A 72 -0.55 23.21 0.59
C ALA A 72 -1.24 23.91 -0.59
N SER A 73 -0.46 24.32 -1.59
CA SER A 73 -0.98 25.04 -2.77
C SER A 73 -1.79 26.31 -2.44
N GLY A 74 -1.44 27.00 -1.35
CA GLY A 74 -2.15 28.20 -0.87
C GLY A 74 -3.34 27.91 0.07
N GLU A 75 -3.71 26.64 0.26
CA GLU A 75 -4.71 26.24 1.25
C GLU A 75 -4.06 26.07 2.63
N HIS A 76 -4.69 26.64 3.65
CA HIS A 76 -4.30 26.47 5.05
C HIS A 76 -5.09 25.31 5.65
N LEU A 77 -4.42 24.21 5.96
CA LEU A 77 -5.06 22.96 6.38
C LEU A 77 -4.75 22.67 7.85
N PRO A 78 -5.68 22.90 8.79
CA PRO A 78 -5.51 22.54 10.19
C PRO A 78 -5.22 21.05 10.40
N ARG A 79 -4.55 20.72 11.51
CA ARG A 79 -4.28 19.32 11.90
C ARG A 79 -5.56 18.51 12.07
N GLY A 80 -5.56 17.26 11.60
CA GLY A 80 -6.63 16.31 11.89
C GLY A 80 -6.79 16.06 13.40
N ARG A 81 -8.04 16.03 13.86
CA ARG A 81 -8.43 15.58 15.21
C ARG A 81 -8.52 14.06 15.29
N VAL A 82 -8.72 13.40 14.14
CA VAL A 82 -8.70 11.95 13.97
C VAL A 82 -7.64 11.60 12.93
N LEU A 83 -6.87 10.55 13.19
CA LEU A 83 -5.93 9.94 12.25
C LEU A 83 -6.33 8.48 12.01
N VAL A 84 -6.56 8.12 10.76
CA VAL A 84 -6.80 6.73 10.34
C VAL A 84 -5.59 6.20 9.59
N LEU A 85 -5.01 5.12 10.08
CA LEU A 85 -3.99 4.35 9.39
C LEU A 85 -4.69 3.26 8.56
N GLY A 86 -4.53 3.31 7.24
CA GLY A 86 -5.33 2.52 6.29
C GLY A 86 -4.77 1.17 5.88
N GLY A 87 -3.81 0.63 6.63
CA GLY A 87 -3.07 -0.58 6.26
C GLY A 87 -1.57 -0.39 6.34
N ASP A 88 -0.85 -1.50 6.53
CA ASP A 88 0.60 -1.64 6.54
C ASP A 88 1.32 -0.57 7.37
N SER A 89 1.30 -0.75 8.69
CA SER A 89 2.00 0.16 9.60
C SER A 89 3.46 -0.26 9.86
N VAL A 90 3.94 -1.34 9.25
CA VAL A 90 5.30 -1.87 9.44
C VAL A 90 5.77 -2.69 8.24
N TYR A 91 7.06 -2.59 7.88
CA TYR A 91 7.72 -3.45 6.90
C TYR A 91 9.05 -4.01 7.42
N PRO A 92 9.56 -5.10 6.82
CA PRO A 92 8.87 -5.99 5.87
C PRO A 92 7.95 -6.99 6.57
N THR A 93 8.09 -7.17 7.88
CA THR A 93 7.31 -8.14 8.65
C THR A 93 7.01 -7.59 10.04
N ALA A 94 5.78 -7.78 10.51
CA ALA A 94 5.37 -7.42 11.85
C ALA A 94 6.24 -8.06 12.95
N SER A 95 6.61 -7.23 13.92
CA SER A 95 7.12 -7.64 15.23
C SER A 95 7.07 -6.44 16.16
N GLY A 96 7.03 -6.66 17.48
CA GLY A 96 7.01 -5.54 18.45
C GLY A 96 8.17 -4.55 18.25
N LYS A 97 9.39 -5.06 18.05
CA LYS A 97 10.57 -4.23 17.76
C LYS A 97 10.47 -3.50 16.42
N ALA A 98 9.94 -4.15 15.38
CA ALA A 98 9.79 -3.51 14.08
C ALA A 98 8.79 -2.35 14.15
N TYR A 99 7.65 -2.51 14.84
CA TYR A 99 6.73 -1.39 15.07
C TYR A 99 7.38 -0.26 15.87
N GLU A 100 8.12 -0.58 16.94
CA GLU A 100 8.80 0.42 17.75
C GLU A 100 9.79 1.24 16.91
N ASP A 101 10.66 0.58 16.15
CA ASP A 101 11.72 1.22 15.37
C ASP A 101 11.19 1.95 14.13
N ARG A 102 10.15 1.40 13.48
CA ARG A 102 9.70 1.83 12.13
C ARG A 102 8.47 2.72 12.14
N PHE A 103 7.64 2.65 13.18
CA PHE A 103 6.39 3.40 13.26
C PHE A 103 6.25 4.19 14.56
N GLU A 104 6.26 3.53 15.72
CA GLU A 104 6.02 4.17 17.02
C GLU A 104 7.08 5.25 17.30
N GLY A 105 8.36 4.92 17.07
CA GLY A 105 9.48 5.85 17.24
C GLY A 105 9.34 7.10 16.38
N PRO A 106 9.20 6.98 15.04
CA PRO A 106 8.94 8.11 14.15
C PRO A 106 7.72 8.94 14.54
N PHE A 107 6.58 8.33 14.82
CA PHE A 107 5.37 9.06 15.21
C PHE A 107 5.60 9.76 16.55
N ARG A 108 6.05 9.07 17.58
CA ARG A 108 6.39 9.67 18.88
C ARG A 108 7.37 10.82 18.77
N ALA A 109 8.35 10.73 17.87
CA ALA A 109 9.28 11.82 17.60
C ALA A 109 8.61 13.01 16.91
N ALA A 110 7.61 12.78 16.04
CA ALA A 110 6.95 13.82 15.26
C ALA A 110 5.96 14.61 16.12
N MET A 111 5.23 13.94 16.99
CA MET A 111 4.37 14.57 17.99
C MET A 111 4.69 13.98 19.36
N PRO A 112 5.74 14.47 20.04
CA PRO A 112 6.02 14.02 21.38
C PRO A 112 4.91 14.43 22.33
N GLN A 113 4.78 13.68 23.43
CA GLN A 113 3.63 13.70 24.32
C GLN A 113 3.13 15.13 24.62
N VAL A 114 1.90 15.41 24.17
CA VAL A 114 1.21 16.67 24.48
C VAL A 114 0.67 16.57 25.90
N PRO A 115 1.01 17.52 26.80
CA PRO A 115 0.36 17.62 28.10
C PRO A 115 -1.04 18.22 27.94
N ALA A 116 -2.01 17.43 27.47
CA ALA A 116 -3.43 17.73 27.57
C ALA A 116 -4.31 16.51 27.25
N GLU A 117 -5.52 16.51 27.80
CA GLU A 117 -6.61 15.57 27.50
C GLU A 117 -7.04 15.59 26.01
N ASN A 118 -6.55 16.57 25.22
CA ASN A 118 -7.08 16.97 23.91
C ASN A 118 -6.24 16.59 22.66
N GLY A 119 -5.34 15.59 22.74
CA GLY A 119 -4.62 15.07 21.56
C GLY A 119 -5.55 14.51 20.46
N PRO A 120 -5.06 14.28 19.23
CA PRO A 120 -5.85 13.60 18.20
C PRO A 120 -6.00 12.10 18.53
N THR A 121 -7.12 11.51 18.09
CA THR A 121 -7.37 10.07 18.23
C THR A 121 -6.81 9.33 17.00
N LEU A 122 -6.19 8.18 17.21
CA LEU A 122 -5.61 7.33 16.16
C LEU A 122 -6.35 5.99 16.13
N TYR A 123 -6.79 5.64 14.93
CA TYR A 123 -7.33 4.35 14.56
C TYR A 123 -6.47 3.74 13.46
N ALA A 124 -6.34 2.43 13.44
CA ALA A 124 -5.50 1.70 12.52
C ALA A 124 -6.21 0.45 12.02
N LEU A 125 -6.13 0.22 10.72
CA LEU A 125 -6.53 -1.00 10.05
C LEU A 125 -5.26 -1.78 9.66
N PRO A 126 -5.18 -3.10 9.88
CA PRO A 126 -4.01 -3.88 9.48
C PRO A 126 -4.01 -4.17 7.98
N GLY A 127 -2.83 -4.07 7.35
CA GLY A 127 -2.54 -4.58 6.01
C GLY A 127 -1.84 -5.94 6.06
N ASN A 128 -1.51 -6.49 4.89
CA ASN A 128 -0.87 -7.81 4.75
C ASN A 128 0.47 -7.90 5.49
N HIS A 129 1.25 -6.81 5.59
CA HIS A 129 2.52 -6.83 6.32
C HIS A 129 2.35 -6.86 7.84
N ASP A 130 1.22 -6.35 8.35
CA ASP A 130 0.86 -6.41 9.77
C ASP A 130 0.45 -7.84 10.20
N TRP A 131 0.01 -8.66 9.24
CA TRP A 131 -0.46 -10.03 9.49
C TRP A 131 0.64 -11.09 9.62
N TYR A 132 1.89 -10.78 9.27
CA TYR A 132 2.98 -11.76 9.29
C TYR A 132 3.33 -12.34 10.68
N ASP A 133 2.84 -11.76 11.77
CA ASP A 133 2.95 -12.34 13.13
C ASP A 133 1.60 -12.79 13.73
N GLY A 134 0.58 -12.96 12.87
CA GLY A 134 -0.79 -13.28 13.28
C GLY A 134 -1.46 -12.15 14.06
N LEU A 135 -1.25 -10.89 13.65
CA LEU A 135 -1.73 -9.65 14.28
C LEU A 135 -1.30 -9.45 15.74
N THR A 136 -0.30 -10.18 16.22
CA THR A 136 0.08 -10.14 17.64
C THR A 136 0.60 -8.77 18.05
N ALA A 137 1.56 -8.24 17.31
CA ALA A 137 2.14 -6.95 17.61
C ALA A 137 1.17 -5.80 17.29
N PHE A 138 0.38 -5.94 16.21
CA PHE A 138 -0.65 -4.98 15.83
C PHE A 138 -1.68 -4.77 16.96
N LEU A 139 -2.34 -5.84 17.41
CA LEU A 139 -3.34 -5.77 18.48
C LEU A 139 -2.73 -5.26 19.77
N ARG A 140 -1.49 -5.69 20.08
CA ARG A 140 -0.76 -5.18 21.23
C ARG A 140 -0.41 -3.71 21.14
N LEU A 141 -0.34 -3.08 19.98
CA LEU A 141 0.02 -1.66 19.85
C LEU A 141 -1.23 -0.79 19.78
N PHE A 142 -2.16 -1.14 18.89
CA PHE A 142 -3.32 -0.32 18.57
C PHE A 142 -4.57 -0.70 19.37
N ALA A 143 -4.77 -1.99 19.64
CA ALA A 143 -5.97 -2.52 20.33
C ALA A 143 -5.77 -2.71 21.85
N ARG A 144 -5.25 -1.66 22.54
CA ARG A 144 -5.03 -1.68 23.99
C ARG A 144 -6.23 -1.14 24.78
N ARG A 145 -6.25 -1.40 26.10
CA ARG A 145 -7.21 -0.79 27.04
C ARG A 145 -7.20 0.74 26.92
N ASP A 146 -8.37 1.34 27.16
CA ASP A 146 -8.64 2.78 27.04
C ASP A 146 -7.53 3.63 27.69
N GLY A 147 -7.05 4.64 26.97
CA GLY A 147 -6.04 5.59 27.44
C GLY A 147 -4.61 5.36 26.95
N SER A 148 -4.38 4.36 26.09
CA SER A 148 -3.09 4.13 25.43
C SER A 148 -2.73 5.24 24.44
N ARG A 149 -1.43 5.46 24.22
CA ARG A 149 -0.93 6.55 23.37
C ARG A 149 0.30 6.13 22.57
N ILE A 150 0.47 6.77 21.42
CA ILE A 150 1.66 6.73 20.59
C ILE A 150 2.10 8.18 20.43
N GLY A 151 3.13 8.60 21.15
CA GLY A 151 3.43 10.04 21.29
C GLY A 151 2.22 10.83 21.80
N GLY A 152 1.81 11.85 21.04
CA GLY A 152 0.63 12.65 21.32
C GLY A 152 -0.70 12.05 20.84
N TRP A 153 -0.69 11.01 19.99
CA TRP A 153 -1.91 10.38 19.48
C TRP A 153 -2.49 9.40 20.51
N ARG A 154 -3.80 9.44 20.74
CA ARG A 154 -4.52 8.50 21.63
C ARG A 154 -5.06 7.33 20.84
N THR A 155 -4.84 6.10 21.29
CA THR A 155 -5.45 4.90 20.69
C THR A 155 -6.68 4.49 21.49
N LYS A 156 -7.73 4.06 20.79
CA LYS A 156 -9.03 3.71 21.41
C LYS A 156 -9.68 2.44 20.86
N GLN A 157 -9.28 1.98 19.68
CA GLN A 157 -9.83 0.74 19.12
C GLN A 157 -9.51 -0.44 20.05
N THR A 158 -10.38 -1.45 20.02
CA THR A 158 -10.22 -2.70 20.78
C THR A 158 -10.07 -3.91 19.87
N ARG A 159 -10.20 -3.70 18.56
CA ARG A 159 -10.26 -4.72 17.51
C ARG A 159 -9.41 -4.31 16.31
N SER A 160 -9.18 -5.25 15.38
CA SER A 160 -8.49 -4.98 14.12
C SER A 160 -9.34 -4.27 13.07
N TYR A 161 -10.66 -4.28 13.24
CA TYR A 161 -11.65 -3.51 12.49
C TYR A 161 -12.43 -2.59 13.43
N PHE A 162 -13.02 -1.51 12.91
CA PHE A 162 -13.71 -0.53 13.73
C PHE A 162 -14.73 0.29 12.91
N ALA A 163 -15.64 0.94 13.62
CA ALA A 163 -16.59 1.90 13.07
C ALA A 163 -16.50 3.24 13.82
N LEU A 164 -16.46 4.35 13.07
CA LEU A 164 -16.56 5.70 13.60
C LEU A 164 -17.90 6.31 13.16
N GLN A 165 -18.63 6.86 14.11
CA GLN A 165 -19.74 7.77 13.82
C GLN A 165 -19.19 9.20 13.79
N LEU A 166 -19.29 9.84 12.64
CA LEU A 166 -18.74 11.16 12.36
C LEU A 166 -19.88 12.21 12.35
N PRO A 167 -19.55 13.51 12.40
CA PRO A 167 -20.55 14.57 12.24
C PRO A 167 -21.42 14.40 11.01
N HIS A 168 -22.60 15.03 11.06
CA HIS A 168 -23.44 15.24 9.88
C HIS A 168 -23.87 13.94 9.18
N ARG A 169 -24.12 12.89 9.96
CA ARG A 169 -24.59 11.57 9.49
C ARG A 169 -23.63 10.87 8.54
N TRP A 170 -22.33 11.10 8.77
CA TRP A 170 -21.26 10.35 8.15
C TRP A 170 -20.82 9.18 9.03
N TRP A 171 -20.47 8.07 8.40
CA TRP A 171 -19.88 6.92 9.07
C TRP A 171 -18.59 6.52 8.37
N LEU A 172 -17.59 6.11 9.15
CA LEU A 172 -16.39 5.46 8.62
C LEU A 172 -16.35 4.03 9.12
N LEU A 173 -16.35 3.07 8.18
CA LEU A 173 -16.31 1.64 8.48
C LEU A 173 -14.99 1.07 7.94
N ALA A 174 -14.16 0.49 8.81
CA ALA A 174 -12.85 -0.04 8.46
C ALA A 174 -12.84 -1.57 8.54
N LEU A 175 -12.71 -2.24 7.39
CA LEU A 175 -12.80 -3.69 7.26
C LEU A 175 -11.42 -4.34 7.29
N ASP A 176 -11.22 -5.32 8.17
CA ASP A 176 -10.02 -6.17 8.17
C ASP A 176 -10.22 -7.35 7.19
N ALA A 177 -9.86 -7.09 5.93
CA ALA A 177 -9.97 -8.04 4.82
C ALA A 177 -8.59 -8.35 4.23
N GLN A 178 -8.21 -9.62 4.12
CA GLN A 178 -6.90 -10.04 3.60
C GLN A 178 -7.07 -10.83 2.29
N GLY A 179 -6.67 -10.25 1.16
CA GLY A 179 -6.73 -10.93 -0.13
C GLY A 179 -8.14 -11.42 -0.49
N ALA A 180 -8.24 -12.69 -0.89
CA ALA A 180 -9.51 -13.38 -1.20
C ALA A 180 -10.13 -14.08 0.02
N ALA A 181 -9.62 -13.85 1.24
CA ALA A 181 -10.20 -14.46 2.43
C ALA A 181 -11.61 -13.90 2.68
N TYR A 182 -12.54 -14.80 3.00
CA TYR A 182 -13.88 -14.42 3.43
C TYR A 182 -13.80 -13.64 4.75
N MET A 183 -14.77 -12.72 4.94
CA MET A 183 -15.00 -12.08 6.22
C MET A 183 -15.45 -13.13 7.23
N ASP A 184 -14.82 -13.15 8.40
CA ASP A 184 -15.21 -14.04 9.50
C ASP A 184 -16.56 -13.63 10.11
N ASP A 185 -17.24 -14.59 10.73
CA ASP A 185 -18.55 -14.37 11.36
C ASP A 185 -18.51 -13.28 12.46
N PRO A 186 -17.49 -13.22 13.36
CA PRO A 186 -17.40 -12.17 14.37
C PRO A 186 -17.37 -10.74 13.81
N GLN A 187 -16.62 -10.51 12.72
CA GLN A 187 -16.54 -9.21 12.06
C GLN A 187 -17.87 -8.86 11.38
N LEU A 188 -18.51 -9.83 10.73
CA LEU A 188 -19.82 -9.63 10.12
C LEU A 188 -20.89 -9.26 11.16
N GLU A 189 -20.95 -9.97 12.28
CA GLU A 189 -21.89 -9.68 13.37
C GLU A 189 -21.60 -8.33 14.04
N TYR A 190 -20.32 -7.95 14.21
CA TYR A 190 -19.95 -6.61 14.65
C TYR A 190 -20.58 -5.53 13.76
N PHE A 191 -20.39 -5.63 12.44
CA PHE A 191 -20.89 -4.62 11.52
C PHE A 191 -22.41 -4.66 11.31
N LYS A 192 -23.06 -5.82 11.44
CA LYS A 192 -24.54 -5.87 11.55
C LYS A 192 -25.04 -5.10 12.77
N GLY A 193 -24.35 -5.24 13.90
CA GLY A 193 -24.63 -4.46 15.11
C GLY A 193 -24.41 -2.95 14.91
N VAL A 194 -23.36 -2.56 14.18
CA VAL A 194 -23.14 -1.15 13.80
C VAL A 194 -24.25 -0.65 12.87
N ALA A 195 -24.62 -1.44 11.86
CA ALA A 195 -25.62 -1.10 10.85
C ALA A 195 -27.02 -0.86 11.44
N ALA A 196 -27.32 -1.42 12.61
CA ALA A 196 -28.56 -1.13 13.34
C ALA A 196 -28.71 0.35 13.75
N ASN A 197 -27.61 1.12 13.77
CA ASN A 197 -27.61 2.56 14.07
C ASN A 197 -27.45 3.43 12.81
N ILE A 198 -27.34 2.83 11.63
CA ILE A 198 -27.22 3.54 10.36
C ILE A 198 -28.62 3.77 9.80
N GLU A 199 -28.92 5.02 9.46
CA GLU A 199 -30.23 5.42 8.94
C GLU A 199 -30.22 5.60 7.41
N GLU A 200 -31.41 5.54 6.81
CA GLU A 200 -31.59 5.81 5.39
C GLU A 200 -31.07 7.21 5.04
N GLY A 201 -30.23 7.29 4.00
CA GLY A 201 -29.62 8.53 3.54
C GLY A 201 -28.30 8.92 4.24
N ASP A 202 -27.85 8.17 5.25
CA ASP A 202 -26.50 8.29 5.81
C ASP A 202 -25.43 8.07 4.73
N ARG A 203 -24.25 8.67 4.93
CA ARG A 203 -23.11 8.51 4.01
C ARG A 203 -21.99 7.72 4.64
N ILE A 204 -21.48 6.75 3.90
CA ILE A 204 -20.44 5.83 4.35
C ILE A 204 -19.10 6.12 3.65
N ILE A 205 -18.04 6.17 4.44
CA ILE A 205 -16.65 6.03 4.03
C ILE A 205 -16.23 4.60 4.38
N LEU A 206 -15.92 3.81 3.37
CA LEU A 206 -15.42 2.44 3.55
C LEU A 206 -13.90 2.44 3.46
N VAL A 207 -13.22 1.96 4.50
CA VAL A 207 -11.76 1.77 4.52
C VAL A 207 -11.44 0.30 4.38
N THR A 208 -10.61 -0.03 3.39
CA THR A 208 -10.11 -1.40 3.16
C THR A 208 -8.59 -1.39 3.09
N PRO A 209 -7.89 -2.48 3.44
CA PRO A 209 -6.43 -2.45 3.48
C PRO A 209 -5.81 -2.49 2.08
N GLN A 210 -6.50 -3.09 1.11
CA GLN A 210 -6.08 -3.15 -0.29
C GLN A 210 -7.15 -2.63 -1.27
N PRO A 211 -6.76 -2.01 -2.40
CA PRO A 211 -7.66 -1.42 -3.38
C PRO A 211 -8.18 -2.49 -4.33
N ALA A 212 -9.02 -3.38 -3.79
CA ALA A 212 -9.55 -4.54 -4.50
C ALA A 212 -10.24 -4.18 -5.83
N TRP A 213 -10.79 -2.96 -5.96
CA TRP A 213 -11.40 -2.48 -7.21
C TRP A 213 -10.43 -2.35 -8.39
N VAL A 214 -9.13 -2.12 -8.15
CA VAL A 214 -8.09 -2.16 -9.20
C VAL A 214 -7.48 -3.56 -9.30
N GLN A 215 -7.15 -4.17 -8.16
CA GLN A 215 -6.47 -5.47 -8.13
C GLN A 215 -7.32 -6.61 -8.72
N SER A 216 -8.64 -6.45 -8.75
CA SER A 216 -9.54 -7.45 -9.34
C SER A 216 -9.42 -7.60 -10.86
N GLU A 217 -8.67 -6.73 -11.56
CA GLU A 217 -8.28 -7.01 -12.95
C GLU A 217 -7.41 -8.27 -13.05
N GLU A 218 -6.56 -8.52 -12.05
CA GLU A 218 -5.65 -9.65 -11.99
C GLU A 218 -6.15 -10.74 -11.04
N HIS A 219 -6.87 -10.34 -9.98
CA HIS A 219 -7.39 -11.22 -8.92
C HIS A 219 -8.91 -11.07 -8.73
N PRO A 220 -9.74 -11.67 -9.61
CA PRO A 220 -11.18 -11.40 -9.66
C PRO A 220 -11.98 -11.58 -8.37
N LEU A 221 -11.45 -12.37 -7.42
CA LEU A 221 -12.10 -12.70 -6.15
C LEU A 221 -11.83 -11.67 -5.03
N TYR A 222 -10.89 -10.74 -5.20
CA TYR A 222 -10.50 -9.82 -4.11
C TYR A 222 -11.62 -8.86 -3.72
N TYR A 223 -12.53 -8.55 -4.64
CA TYR A 223 -13.66 -7.66 -4.36
C TYR A 223 -14.87 -8.38 -3.75
N ASP A 224 -14.91 -9.72 -3.77
CA ASP A 224 -16.09 -10.50 -3.34
C ASP A 224 -16.45 -10.24 -1.88
N THR A 225 -15.46 -10.10 -1.00
CA THR A 225 -15.68 -9.79 0.42
C THR A 225 -16.31 -8.41 0.63
N ILE A 226 -15.87 -7.41 -0.14
CA ILE A 226 -16.42 -6.06 -0.10
C ILE A 226 -17.85 -6.07 -0.63
N ASP A 227 -18.07 -6.71 -1.78
CA ASP A 227 -19.38 -6.79 -2.42
C ASP A 227 -20.41 -7.51 -1.53
N TYR A 228 -20.00 -8.61 -0.90
CA TYR A 228 -20.81 -9.32 0.10
C TYR A 228 -21.17 -8.43 1.29
N PHE A 229 -20.18 -7.70 1.83
CA PHE A 229 -20.38 -6.78 2.94
C PHE A 229 -21.39 -5.69 2.61
N LEU A 230 -21.24 -5.04 1.45
CA LEU A 230 -22.14 -3.98 1.00
C LEU A 230 -23.58 -4.46 0.96
N ARG A 231 -23.86 -5.60 0.31
CA ARG A 231 -25.23 -6.09 0.14
C ARG A 231 -25.87 -6.61 1.40
N THR A 232 -25.06 -7.19 2.28
CA THR A 232 -25.56 -7.88 3.47
C THR A 232 -25.72 -6.91 4.63
N VAL A 233 -24.90 -5.86 4.68
CA VAL A 233 -24.80 -4.96 5.83
C VAL A 233 -25.22 -3.53 5.50
N ILE A 234 -24.83 -2.99 4.35
CA ILE A 234 -25.00 -1.56 4.04
C ILE A 234 -26.24 -1.29 3.19
N ASP A 235 -26.41 -1.99 2.07
CA ASP A 235 -27.57 -1.81 1.18
C ASP A 235 -28.93 -1.92 1.92
N PRO A 236 -29.11 -2.82 2.91
CA PRO A 236 -30.37 -2.91 3.66
C PRO A 236 -30.68 -1.69 4.55
N THR A 237 -29.69 -0.86 4.90
CA THR A 237 -29.91 0.33 5.73
C THR A 237 -30.40 1.54 4.91
N GLY A 238 -30.31 1.49 3.59
CA GLY A 238 -30.58 2.63 2.72
C GLY A 238 -29.51 3.73 2.76
N ALA A 239 -28.37 3.48 3.40
CA ALA A 239 -27.21 4.37 3.35
C ALA A 239 -26.48 4.27 2.00
N SER A 240 -25.68 5.29 1.70
CA SER A 240 -24.90 5.34 0.45
C SER A 240 -23.40 5.35 0.73
N VAL A 241 -22.65 4.46 0.07
CA VAL A 241 -21.18 4.52 0.11
C VAL A 241 -20.70 5.64 -0.81
N ALA A 242 -20.20 6.70 -0.21
CA ALA A 242 -19.73 7.90 -0.90
C ALA A 242 -18.25 7.79 -1.32
N LEU A 243 -17.46 7.13 -0.47
CA LEU A 243 -16.02 7.03 -0.60
C LEU A 243 -15.58 5.63 -0.20
N MET A 244 -14.76 4.99 -1.03
CA MET A 244 -13.91 3.88 -0.60
C MET A 244 -12.45 4.35 -0.63
N VAL A 245 -11.71 4.07 0.43
CA VAL A 245 -10.30 4.47 0.55
C VAL A 245 -9.44 3.29 0.99
N SER A 246 -8.25 3.18 0.41
CA SER A 246 -7.33 2.07 0.69
C SER A 246 -5.85 2.45 0.53
N GLY A 247 -4.95 1.59 1.03
CA GLY A 247 -3.50 1.65 0.90
C GLY A 247 -2.96 0.58 -0.05
N ASP A 248 -1.96 -0.18 0.39
CA ASP A 248 -1.30 -1.35 -0.22
C ASP A 248 -0.48 -1.03 -1.48
N LEU A 249 -1.10 -0.32 -2.43
CA LEU A 249 -0.38 0.20 -3.59
C LEU A 249 0.25 1.55 -3.23
N HIS A 250 1.58 1.60 -3.24
CA HIS A 250 2.38 2.73 -2.73
C HIS A 250 2.39 3.98 -3.64
N HIS A 251 1.22 4.41 -4.06
CA HIS A 251 0.97 5.60 -4.84
C HIS A 251 -0.39 6.21 -4.46
N TYR A 252 -0.72 7.36 -5.05
CA TYR A 252 -2.09 7.86 -5.06
C TYR A 252 -2.75 7.66 -6.41
N ALA A 253 -4.00 7.19 -6.40
CA ALA A 253 -4.86 7.07 -7.57
C ALA A 253 -6.32 7.29 -7.20
N ARG A 254 -7.07 8.01 -8.04
CA ARG A 254 -8.49 8.26 -7.85
C ARG A 254 -9.30 7.83 -9.06
N TYR A 255 -10.29 6.99 -8.80
CA TYR A 255 -11.33 6.62 -9.74
C TYR A 255 -12.66 7.23 -9.29
N ALA A 256 -13.41 7.80 -10.22
CA ALA A 256 -14.71 8.42 -9.95
C ALA A 256 -15.80 7.81 -10.83
N GLN A 257 -16.98 7.61 -10.23
CA GLN A 257 -18.20 7.26 -10.96
C GLN A 257 -18.92 8.53 -11.39
N THR A 258 -19.30 8.61 -12.67
CA THR A 258 -19.99 9.79 -13.22
C THR A 258 -21.37 10.02 -12.61
N ASP A 259 -22.14 8.96 -12.38
CA ASP A 259 -23.58 9.09 -12.08
C ASP A 259 -23.86 9.34 -10.59
N SER A 260 -23.17 8.63 -9.69
CA SER A 260 -23.38 8.74 -8.24
C SER A 260 -22.46 9.76 -7.56
N GLY A 261 -21.38 10.15 -8.23
CA GLY A 261 -20.29 10.91 -7.62
C GLY A 261 -19.42 10.10 -6.64
N GLN A 262 -19.62 8.78 -6.51
CA GLN A 262 -18.81 7.92 -5.65
C GLN A 262 -17.34 7.94 -6.06
N GLN A 263 -16.46 7.97 -5.05
CA GLN A 263 -15.01 8.02 -5.24
C GLN A 263 -14.34 6.76 -4.71
N LEU A 264 -13.38 6.23 -5.45
CA LEU A 264 -12.49 5.16 -5.03
C LEU A 264 -11.07 5.71 -5.01
N ILE A 265 -10.46 5.76 -3.83
CA ILE A 265 -9.15 6.39 -3.62
C ILE A 265 -8.16 5.36 -3.09
N THR A 266 -7.09 5.15 -3.84
CA THR A 266 -5.87 4.50 -3.35
C THR A 266 -4.94 5.60 -2.86
N CYS A 267 -4.47 5.54 -1.61
CA CYS A 267 -3.52 6.50 -1.03
C CYS A 267 -2.50 5.79 -0.14
N GLY A 268 -1.65 4.96 -0.75
CA GLY A 268 -0.56 4.24 -0.07
C GLY A 268 0.77 4.98 -0.01
N GLY A 269 0.74 6.31 -0.06
CA GLY A 269 1.94 7.14 -0.13
C GLY A 269 2.59 7.45 1.23
N GLY A 270 2.36 6.68 2.29
CA GLY A 270 2.74 7.09 3.65
C GLY A 270 4.24 6.98 3.96
N GLY A 271 4.88 5.87 3.63
CA GLY A 271 6.26 5.59 4.07
C GLY A 271 7.04 4.59 3.24
N ALA A 272 6.37 3.66 2.57
CA ALA A 272 6.97 2.67 1.70
C ALA A 272 7.58 3.26 0.41
N TYR A 273 8.35 2.46 -0.32
CA TYR A 273 8.86 2.88 -1.63
C TYR A 273 7.71 3.13 -2.61
N MET A 274 7.88 4.07 -3.53
CA MET A 274 6.84 4.44 -4.48
C MET A 274 6.55 3.31 -5.49
N ALA A 275 5.28 2.90 -5.59
CA ALA A 275 4.79 1.98 -6.60
C ALA A 275 4.48 2.69 -7.93
N ALA A 276 4.40 1.92 -9.00
CA ALA A 276 4.13 2.43 -10.34
C ALA A 276 2.68 2.91 -10.49
N THR A 277 2.44 4.00 -11.23
CA THR A 277 1.09 4.42 -11.65
C THR A 277 0.86 4.24 -13.16
N ASN A 278 1.91 4.04 -13.95
CA ASN A 278 1.85 4.03 -15.40
C ASN A 278 1.09 2.85 -16.02
N HIS A 279 0.85 1.78 -15.26
CA HIS A 279 0.13 0.58 -15.71
C HIS A 279 -1.36 0.59 -15.32
N LEU A 280 -1.78 1.55 -14.48
CA LEU A 280 -3.14 1.63 -13.99
C LEU A 280 -4.13 1.79 -15.16
N PRO A 281 -5.27 1.08 -15.14
CA PRO A 281 -6.29 1.18 -16.18
C PRO A 281 -6.95 2.58 -16.20
N GLU A 282 -7.33 3.07 -17.38
CA GLU A 282 -8.04 4.35 -17.52
C GLU A 282 -9.50 4.27 -17.05
N ALA A 283 -10.08 3.08 -17.07
CA ALA A 283 -11.42 2.83 -16.55
C ALA A 283 -11.50 1.41 -15.99
N ILE A 284 -12.29 1.26 -14.93
CA ILE A 284 -12.56 -0.02 -14.26
C ILE A 284 -14.06 -0.22 -14.13
N THR A 285 -14.49 -1.44 -13.86
CA THR A 285 -15.89 -1.78 -13.55
C THR A 285 -15.95 -2.38 -12.16
N VAL A 286 -16.81 -1.84 -11.30
CA VAL A 286 -16.92 -2.24 -9.89
C VAL A 286 -18.39 -2.49 -9.55
N PRO A 287 -18.78 -3.70 -9.10
CA PRO A 287 -17.95 -4.90 -8.99
C PRO A 287 -17.40 -5.43 -10.36
N PRO A 288 -16.28 -6.18 -10.36
CA PRO A 288 -15.63 -6.70 -11.58
C PRO A 288 -16.44 -7.82 -12.24
N LYS A 289 -16.46 -7.90 -13.58
CA LYS A 289 -17.30 -8.83 -14.38
C LYS A 289 -17.07 -10.33 -14.15
N HIS A 290 -15.98 -10.72 -13.50
CA HIS A 290 -15.55 -12.11 -13.34
C HIS A 290 -15.61 -12.63 -11.89
N SER A 291 -16.36 -11.95 -11.01
CA SER A 291 -16.67 -12.48 -9.67
C SER A 291 -17.41 -13.83 -9.80
N GLN A 292 -17.06 -14.80 -8.96
CA GLN A 292 -17.68 -16.13 -8.97
C GLN A 292 -18.99 -16.20 -8.13
N MET A 293 -19.48 -15.06 -7.62
CA MET A 293 -20.65 -15.04 -6.75
C MET A 293 -21.97 -15.17 -7.53
N ARG A 294 -22.81 -16.15 -7.13
CA ARG A 294 -24.12 -16.48 -7.76
C ARG A 294 -25.13 -15.33 -7.84
N ARG A 295 -24.98 -14.28 -7.03
CA ARG A 295 -25.77 -13.06 -7.07
C ARG A 295 -24.78 -11.92 -7.08
N GLN A 296 -24.47 -11.31 -8.23
CA GLN A 296 -23.57 -10.15 -8.33
C GLN A 296 -24.33 -8.81 -8.30
N SER A 297 -23.76 -7.76 -7.70
CA SER A 297 -24.26 -6.39 -7.83
C SER A 297 -23.92 -5.89 -9.22
N THR A 298 -24.77 -5.02 -9.75
CA THR A 298 -24.54 -4.47 -11.10
C THR A 298 -23.24 -3.69 -11.13
N GLY A 299 -22.30 -4.12 -11.97
CA GLY A 299 -21.02 -3.45 -12.15
C GLY A 299 -21.18 -2.06 -12.77
N MET A 300 -20.69 -1.04 -12.08
CA MET A 300 -20.71 0.35 -12.54
C MET A 300 -19.34 0.78 -13.07
N PRO A 301 -19.28 1.59 -14.14
CA PRO A 301 -18.01 2.06 -14.70
C PRO A 301 -17.45 3.23 -13.88
N TYR A 302 -16.15 3.17 -13.62
CA TYR A 302 -15.39 4.25 -13.01
C TYR A 302 -14.26 4.68 -13.92
N LYS A 303 -13.97 5.98 -13.97
CA LYS A 303 -12.86 6.54 -14.75
C LYS A 303 -11.75 7.03 -13.85
N LEU A 304 -10.50 6.76 -14.24
CA LEU A 304 -9.33 7.29 -13.57
C LEU A 304 -9.27 8.80 -13.77
N GLN A 305 -9.26 9.55 -12.68
CA GLN A 305 -9.21 11.01 -12.68
C GLN A 305 -7.79 11.52 -12.48
N LYS A 306 -7.07 10.93 -11.51
CA LYS A 306 -5.75 11.42 -11.10
C LYS A 306 -4.85 10.30 -10.60
N THR A 307 -3.55 10.50 -10.80
CA THR A 307 -2.48 9.66 -10.23
C THR A 307 -1.36 10.54 -9.69
N TYR A 308 -0.73 10.11 -8.62
CA TYR A 308 0.48 10.73 -8.08
C TYR A 308 1.51 9.66 -7.69
N PRO A 309 2.68 9.62 -8.35
CA PRO A 309 3.09 10.47 -9.48
C PRO A 309 2.20 10.27 -10.72
N THR A 310 2.24 11.23 -11.66
CA THR A 310 1.52 11.06 -12.94
C THR A 310 2.05 9.85 -13.71
N LYS A 311 1.20 9.20 -14.53
CA LYS A 311 1.62 8.04 -15.35
C LYS A 311 2.90 8.29 -16.16
N LEU A 312 3.01 9.47 -16.78
CA LEU A 312 4.20 9.86 -17.53
C LEU A 312 5.43 9.97 -16.63
N ARG A 313 5.28 10.61 -15.45
CA ARG A 313 6.37 10.76 -14.48
C ARG A 313 6.79 9.41 -13.91
N SER A 314 5.84 8.53 -13.58
CA SER A 314 6.11 7.15 -13.16
C SER A 314 6.93 6.41 -14.21
N ARG A 315 6.51 6.45 -15.49
CA ARG A 315 7.26 5.81 -16.58
C ARG A 315 8.69 6.33 -16.71
N TRP A 316 8.90 7.64 -16.57
CA TRP A 316 10.25 8.23 -16.56
C TRP A 316 11.08 7.77 -15.35
N LEU A 317 10.47 7.73 -14.16
CA LEU A 317 11.12 7.22 -12.95
C LEU A 317 11.53 5.76 -13.09
N GLY A 318 10.77 4.94 -13.83
CA GLY A 318 11.14 3.57 -14.17
C GLY A 318 12.56 3.46 -14.74
N GLY A 319 12.97 4.40 -15.59
CA GLY A 319 14.33 4.43 -16.18
C GLY A 319 15.46 4.60 -15.17
N GLY A 320 15.16 5.07 -13.95
CA GLY A 320 16.14 5.20 -12.86
C GLY A 320 16.72 3.86 -12.39
N VAL A 321 16.13 2.73 -12.78
CA VAL A 321 16.59 1.38 -12.42
C VAL A 321 18.04 1.12 -12.82
N PHE A 322 18.51 1.62 -13.97
CA PHE A 322 19.89 1.44 -14.42
C PHE A 322 20.93 2.02 -13.45
N ALA A 323 20.60 3.14 -12.82
CA ALA A 323 21.48 3.80 -11.86
C ALA A 323 21.26 3.29 -10.43
N ARG A 324 20.02 2.94 -10.07
CA ARG A 324 19.68 2.60 -8.68
C ARG A 324 19.87 1.13 -8.35
N LEU A 325 19.51 0.22 -9.24
CA LEU A 325 19.54 -1.22 -8.94
C LEU A 325 20.97 -1.71 -8.59
N PRO A 326 22.03 -1.41 -9.37
CA PRO A 326 23.36 -1.92 -9.07
C PRO A 326 23.99 -1.30 -7.80
N TRP A 327 23.71 -0.02 -7.53
CA TRP A 327 24.34 0.72 -6.43
C TRP A 327 23.58 0.65 -5.10
N ARG A 328 22.24 0.59 -5.13
CA ARG A 328 21.43 0.44 -3.91
C ARG A 328 21.49 -0.98 -3.37
N ASN A 329 21.69 -1.97 -4.24
CA ASN A 329 21.69 -3.39 -3.89
C ASN A 329 23.05 -4.05 -4.19
N PRO A 330 24.14 -3.65 -3.50
CA PRO A 330 25.46 -4.19 -3.78
C PRO A 330 25.52 -5.71 -3.59
N GLY A 331 24.79 -6.25 -2.61
CA GLY A 331 24.69 -7.71 -2.42
C GLY A 331 24.05 -8.45 -3.61
N PHE A 332 23.07 -7.83 -4.29
CA PHE A 332 22.47 -8.39 -5.50
C PHE A 332 23.45 -8.34 -6.68
N ALA A 333 24.14 -7.21 -6.87
CA ALA A 333 25.18 -7.08 -7.90
C ALA A 333 26.34 -8.07 -7.67
N THR A 334 26.77 -8.28 -6.42
CA THR A 334 27.79 -9.27 -6.06
C THR A 334 27.31 -10.70 -6.35
N MET A 335 26.05 -11.04 -6.00
CA MET A 335 25.47 -12.35 -6.31
C MET A 335 25.49 -12.61 -7.83
N LEU A 336 25.09 -11.64 -8.64
CA LEU A 336 25.16 -11.74 -10.11
C LEU A 336 26.61 -11.86 -10.60
N GLY A 337 27.54 -11.12 -10.00
CA GLY A 337 28.97 -11.21 -10.30
C GLY A 337 29.55 -12.59 -10.03
N ILE A 338 29.19 -13.21 -8.90
CA ILE A 338 29.58 -14.60 -8.57
C ILE A 338 29.01 -15.57 -9.60
N MET A 339 27.71 -15.45 -9.91
CA MET A 339 27.05 -16.30 -10.91
C MET A 339 27.74 -16.21 -12.27
N HIS A 340 28.04 -14.99 -12.75
CA HIS A 340 28.73 -14.76 -14.02
C HIS A 340 30.19 -15.23 -13.99
N THR A 341 30.88 -15.06 -12.87
CA THR A 341 32.27 -15.57 -12.70
C THR A 341 32.28 -17.10 -12.81
N LEU A 342 31.35 -17.79 -12.15
CA LEU A 342 31.23 -19.26 -12.24
C LEU A 342 30.84 -19.73 -13.65
N LEU A 343 29.95 -19.01 -14.33
CA LEU A 343 29.59 -19.29 -15.72
C LEU A 343 30.81 -19.12 -16.64
N MET A 344 31.54 -18.02 -16.50
CA MET A 344 32.75 -17.74 -17.27
C MET A 344 33.82 -18.83 -17.05
N LEU A 345 34.11 -19.19 -15.79
CA LEU A 345 35.08 -20.26 -15.47
C LEU A 345 34.64 -21.63 -16.02
N SER A 346 33.34 -21.93 -16.00
CA SER A 346 32.79 -23.16 -16.57
C SER A 346 32.98 -23.23 -18.09
N LEU A 347 32.80 -22.09 -18.78
CA LEU A 347 33.05 -21.98 -20.21
C LEU A 347 34.55 -21.99 -20.55
N ASN A 348 35.40 -21.34 -19.73
CA ASN A 348 36.84 -21.27 -19.97
C ASN A 348 37.49 -22.66 -19.88
N ASN A 349 37.07 -23.47 -18.91
CA ASN A 349 37.59 -24.82 -18.68
C ASN A 349 37.07 -25.87 -19.67
N ALA A 350 36.26 -25.50 -20.66
CA ALA A 350 35.63 -26.45 -21.56
C ALA A 350 36.56 -27.03 -22.63
N ALA A 351 37.81 -26.56 -22.74
CA ALA A 351 38.82 -27.05 -23.69
C ALA A 351 38.30 -27.19 -25.14
N GLY A 352 37.49 -26.22 -25.59
CA GLY A 352 36.90 -26.19 -26.93
C GLY A 352 35.60 -27.01 -27.10
N ARG A 353 35.12 -27.69 -26.05
CA ARG A 353 33.82 -28.39 -26.06
C ARG A 353 32.69 -27.38 -25.90
N ILE A 354 31.64 -27.56 -26.71
CA ILE A 354 30.44 -26.71 -26.69
C ILE A 354 29.56 -27.01 -25.46
N LEU A 355 29.61 -28.25 -24.97
CA LEU A 355 28.82 -28.69 -23.81
C LEU A 355 29.67 -29.58 -22.88
N THR A 356 29.73 -29.21 -21.61
CA THR A 356 30.30 -29.98 -20.50
C THR A 356 29.30 -29.99 -19.34
N VAL A 357 29.45 -30.88 -18.36
CA VAL A 357 28.57 -30.91 -17.18
C VAL A 357 28.55 -29.55 -16.45
N PRO A 358 29.70 -28.88 -16.18
CA PRO A 358 29.69 -27.53 -15.60
C PRO A 358 28.97 -26.49 -16.46
N ILE A 359 29.18 -26.49 -17.79
CA ILE A 359 28.46 -25.58 -18.69
C ILE A 359 26.96 -25.82 -18.59
N PHE A 360 26.51 -27.07 -18.72
CA PHE A 360 25.10 -27.43 -18.66
C PHE A 360 24.46 -27.02 -17.33
N MET A 361 25.13 -27.31 -16.21
CA MET A 361 24.63 -26.91 -14.89
C MET A 361 24.50 -25.40 -14.75
N MET A 362 25.51 -24.63 -15.19
CA MET A 362 25.48 -23.19 -15.08
C MET A 362 24.46 -22.54 -16.02
N THR A 363 24.33 -23.02 -17.26
CA THR A 363 23.31 -22.51 -18.19
C THR A 363 21.91 -22.87 -17.70
N ALA A 364 21.69 -24.08 -17.22
CA ALA A 364 20.42 -24.50 -16.62
C ALA A 364 20.08 -23.66 -15.38
N LEU A 365 21.05 -23.40 -14.48
CA LEU A 365 20.87 -22.55 -13.31
C LEU A 365 20.49 -21.12 -13.70
N VAL A 366 21.19 -20.52 -14.67
CA VAL A 366 20.89 -19.15 -15.16
C VAL A 366 19.50 -19.10 -15.79
N MET A 367 19.16 -20.06 -16.65
CA MET A 367 17.84 -20.13 -17.29
C MET A 367 16.73 -20.29 -16.24
N PHE A 368 16.90 -21.24 -15.33
CA PHE A 368 15.95 -21.49 -14.24
C PHE A 368 15.79 -20.23 -13.38
N ALA A 369 16.88 -19.59 -12.96
CA ALA A 369 16.84 -18.40 -12.13
C ALA A 369 16.12 -17.24 -12.84
N CYS A 370 16.34 -17.03 -14.14
CA CYS A 370 15.69 -15.95 -14.89
C CYS A 370 14.19 -16.22 -15.14
N VAL A 371 13.82 -17.48 -15.46
CA VAL A 371 12.42 -17.88 -15.60
C VAL A 371 11.71 -17.82 -14.24
N PHE A 372 12.35 -18.28 -13.17
CA PHE A 372 11.83 -18.19 -11.81
C PHE A 372 11.68 -16.74 -11.36
N PHE A 373 12.66 -15.88 -11.63
CA PHE A 373 12.57 -14.45 -11.32
C PHE A 373 11.40 -13.79 -12.06
N SER A 374 11.19 -14.16 -13.32
CA SER A 374 10.06 -13.66 -14.11
C SER A 374 8.71 -14.19 -13.60
N VAL A 375 8.56 -15.51 -13.51
CA VAL A 375 7.28 -16.17 -13.22
C VAL A 375 6.96 -16.17 -11.74
N GLY A 376 7.92 -16.57 -10.89
CA GLY A 376 7.72 -16.74 -9.45
C GLY A 376 7.51 -15.43 -8.69
N LEU A 377 7.89 -14.29 -9.28
CA LEU A 377 7.62 -12.96 -8.73
C LEU A 377 6.52 -12.21 -9.50
N THR A 378 5.95 -12.79 -10.55
CA THR A 378 4.79 -12.22 -11.22
C THR A 378 3.53 -12.85 -10.65
N GLU A 379 2.66 -12.03 -10.09
CA GLU A 379 1.40 -12.51 -9.51
C GLU A 379 0.47 -13.18 -10.54
N ALA A 380 0.67 -12.92 -11.83
CA ALA A 380 -0.04 -13.55 -12.95
C ALA A 380 0.57 -14.89 -13.42
N ALA A 381 0.74 -15.85 -12.49
CA ALA A 381 1.45 -17.12 -12.68
C ALA A 381 0.93 -18.06 -13.81
N ALA A 382 -0.16 -17.72 -14.50
CA ALA A 382 -0.77 -18.52 -15.55
C ALA A 382 -0.54 -18.00 -17.00
N LYS A 383 0.25 -16.95 -17.20
CA LYS A 383 0.48 -16.36 -18.53
C LYS A 383 1.79 -16.88 -19.17
N ILE A 384 1.77 -17.11 -20.49
CA ILE A 384 2.98 -17.48 -21.26
C ILE A 384 4.00 -16.33 -21.36
N THR A 385 3.54 -15.09 -21.22
CA THR A 385 4.37 -13.88 -21.39
C THR A 385 5.52 -13.82 -20.37
N PRO A 386 5.32 -13.96 -19.04
CA PRO A 386 6.41 -14.08 -18.08
C PRO A 386 7.41 -15.18 -18.43
N VAL A 387 6.95 -16.36 -18.87
CA VAL A 387 7.84 -17.48 -19.23
C VAL A 387 8.75 -17.09 -20.39
N VAL A 388 8.20 -16.50 -21.46
CA VAL A 388 8.96 -16.08 -22.64
C VAL A 388 9.96 -14.97 -22.27
N LEU A 389 9.53 -13.97 -21.50
CA LEU A 389 10.40 -12.87 -21.07
C LEU A 389 11.55 -13.40 -20.18
N GLY A 390 11.26 -14.31 -19.26
CA GLY A 390 12.27 -14.94 -18.40
C GLY A 390 13.26 -15.81 -19.20
N ALA A 391 12.79 -16.53 -20.21
CA ALA A 391 13.64 -17.32 -21.10
C ALA A 391 14.56 -16.42 -21.95
N LEU A 392 14.03 -15.35 -22.54
CA LEU A 392 14.83 -14.37 -23.29
C LEU A 392 15.88 -13.69 -22.40
N HIS A 393 15.51 -13.36 -21.16
CA HIS A 393 16.42 -12.81 -20.17
C HIS A 393 17.56 -13.79 -19.82
N GLY A 394 17.24 -15.07 -19.62
CA GLY A 394 18.23 -16.12 -19.41
C GLY A 394 19.19 -16.28 -20.59
N CYS A 395 18.66 -16.31 -21.83
CA CYS A 395 19.48 -16.31 -23.04
C CYS A 395 20.42 -15.09 -23.12
N ALA A 396 19.93 -13.91 -22.77
CA ALA A 396 20.74 -12.70 -22.74
C ALA A 396 21.86 -12.77 -21.69
N HIS A 397 21.61 -13.35 -20.51
CA HIS A 397 22.65 -13.58 -19.51
C HIS A 397 23.70 -14.60 -19.97
N ILE A 398 23.30 -15.67 -20.64
CA ILE A 398 24.25 -16.64 -21.21
C ILE A 398 25.12 -15.97 -22.28
N ALA A 399 24.52 -15.18 -23.17
CA ALA A 399 25.25 -14.41 -24.17
C ALA A 399 26.23 -13.42 -23.53
N LEU A 400 25.82 -12.73 -22.45
CA LEU A 400 26.70 -11.86 -21.67
C LEU A 400 27.88 -12.64 -21.06
N GLY A 401 27.66 -13.86 -20.58
CA GLY A 401 28.72 -14.75 -20.10
C GLY A 401 29.72 -15.12 -21.20
N VAL A 402 29.25 -15.39 -22.42
CA VAL A 402 30.11 -15.65 -23.59
C VAL A 402 30.92 -14.42 -23.98
N VAL A 403 30.30 -13.23 -24.00
CA VAL A 403 31.03 -11.96 -24.22
C VAL A 403 32.10 -11.76 -23.14
N GLY A 404 31.73 -12.01 -21.88
CA GLY A 404 32.65 -11.92 -20.76
C GLY A 404 33.84 -12.88 -20.85
N LEU A 405 33.62 -14.12 -21.31
CA LEU A 405 34.70 -15.06 -21.62
C LEU A 405 35.62 -14.54 -22.73
N THR A 406 35.05 -13.99 -23.81
CA THR A 406 35.83 -13.43 -24.92
C THR A 406 36.73 -12.30 -24.42
N LEU A 407 36.20 -11.40 -23.58
CA LEU A 407 36.99 -10.33 -22.97
C LEU A 407 38.05 -10.87 -21.99
N TRP A 408 37.72 -11.90 -21.21
CA TRP A 408 38.66 -12.56 -20.30
C TRP A 408 39.87 -13.15 -21.02
N ARG A 409 39.66 -13.77 -22.19
CA ARG A 409 40.72 -14.34 -23.04
C ARG A 409 41.62 -13.31 -23.73
N LEU A 410 41.27 -12.02 -23.70
CA LEU A 410 42.17 -10.95 -24.15
C LEU A 410 43.23 -10.61 -23.12
N LEU A 411 43.05 -11.04 -21.87
CA LEU A 411 44.00 -10.80 -20.78
C LEU A 411 45.08 -11.88 -20.80
N PRO A 412 46.35 -11.56 -20.46
CA PRO A 412 47.46 -12.49 -20.50
C PRO A 412 47.47 -13.43 -19.29
N PHE A 413 46.36 -14.13 -19.05
CA PHE A 413 46.17 -14.99 -17.88
C PHE A 413 46.30 -16.49 -18.15
N ASP A 414 46.38 -16.88 -19.43
CA ASP A 414 46.41 -18.28 -19.85
C ASP A 414 47.64 -19.04 -19.33
N GLU A 415 48.75 -18.34 -19.07
CA GLU A 415 50.00 -18.92 -18.55
C GLU A 415 49.94 -19.25 -17.05
N TYR A 416 48.99 -18.68 -16.30
CA TYR A 416 48.87 -18.93 -14.86
C TYR A 416 48.19 -20.28 -14.57
N ARG A 417 48.53 -20.87 -13.42
CA ARG A 417 47.85 -22.09 -12.93
C ARG A 417 46.34 -21.84 -12.76
N PRO A 418 45.46 -22.84 -12.96
CA PRO A 418 44.00 -22.66 -12.87
C PRO A 418 43.52 -22.04 -11.55
N ALA A 419 44.14 -22.38 -10.42
CA ALA A 419 43.81 -21.78 -9.13
C ALA A 419 44.10 -20.26 -9.08
N VAL A 420 45.19 -19.82 -9.72
CA VAL A 420 45.55 -18.40 -9.82
C VAL A 420 44.60 -17.69 -10.78
N GLN A 421 44.25 -18.30 -11.92
CA GLN A 421 43.25 -17.76 -12.84
C GLN A 421 41.89 -17.56 -12.15
N ALA A 422 41.45 -18.53 -11.35
CA ALA A 422 40.22 -18.42 -10.56
C ALA A 422 40.28 -17.28 -9.54
N GLY A 423 41.42 -17.13 -8.84
CA GLY A 423 41.64 -15.99 -7.93
C GLY A 423 41.60 -14.65 -8.66
N LEU A 424 42.26 -14.54 -9.82
CA LEU A 424 42.22 -13.35 -10.66
C LEU A 424 40.81 -13.06 -11.19
N ALA A 425 40.02 -14.08 -11.52
CA ALA A 425 38.63 -13.90 -11.96
C ALA A 425 37.77 -13.27 -10.85
N VAL A 426 37.97 -13.69 -9.60
CA VAL A 426 37.28 -13.07 -8.46
C VAL A 426 37.69 -11.60 -8.28
N VAL A 427 38.98 -11.28 -8.42
CA VAL A 427 39.50 -9.92 -8.18
C VAL A 427 39.16 -8.96 -9.33
N ILE A 428 39.25 -9.41 -10.58
CA ILE A 428 39.24 -8.56 -11.77
C ILE A 428 37.89 -8.64 -12.51
N TYR A 429 37.29 -9.83 -12.58
CA TYR A 429 36.10 -10.06 -13.42
C TYR A 429 34.78 -9.90 -12.66
N LEU A 430 34.74 -10.30 -11.39
CA LEU A 430 33.51 -10.34 -10.59
C LEU A 430 32.76 -9.01 -10.56
N THR A 431 33.45 -7.91 -10.25
CA THR A 431 32.81 -6.60 -10.10
C THR A 431 32.28 -6.06 -11.44
N PRO A 432 33.08 -5.97 -12.52
CA PRO A 432 32.56 -5.56 -13.83
C PRO A 432 31.42 -6.46 -14.33
N ALA A 433 31.54 -7.78 -14.18
CA ALA A 433 30.50 -8.73 -14.58
C ALA A 433 29.21 -8.55 -13.76
N GLY A 434 29.32 -8.34 -12.45
CA GLY A 434 28.18 -8.07 -11.58
C GLY A 434 27.45 -6.79 -11.95
N VAL A 435 28.17 -5.72 -12.27
CA VAL A 435 27.57 -4.46 -12.75
C VAL A 435 26.90 -4.65 -14.10
N ALA A 436 27.57 -5.28 -15.08
CA ALA A 436 27.01 -5.54 -16.40
C ALA A 436 25.76 -6.42 -16.32
N ALA A 437 25.77 -7.46 -15.48
CA ALA A 437 24.63 -8.32 -15.23
C ALA A 437 23.47 -7.56 -14.57
N ALA A 438 23.74 -6.67 -13.60
CA ALA A 438 22.70 -5.84 -12.98
C ALA A 438 22.08 -4.84 -13.96
N LEU A 439 22.87 -4.29 -14.90
CA LEU A 439 22.35 -3.45 -15.98
C LEU A 439 21.48 -4.26 -16.96
N LEU A 440 21.82 -5.52 -17.21
CA LEU A 440 20.98 -6.42 -18.00
C LEU A 440 19.64 -6.71 -17.31
N VAL A 441 19.64 -6.98 -16.01
CA VAL A 441 18.40 -7.12 -15.20
C VAL A 441 17.59 -5.82 -15.25
N SER A 442 18.25 -4.67 -15.19
CA SER A 442 17.59 -3.35 -15.28
C SER A 442 16.87 -3.16 -16.62
N LEU A 443 17.51 -3.55 -17.73
CA LEU A 443 16.90 -3.53 -19.06
C LEU A 443 15.72 -4.51 -19.15
N TYR A 444 15.88 -5.73 -18.62
CA TYR A 444 14.82 -6.72 -18.53
C TYR A 444 13.59 -6.18 -17.81
N LEU A 445 13.76 -5.61 -16.61
CA LEU A 445 12.64 -5.09 -15.79
C LEU A 445 11.88 -3.97 -16.52
N LEU A 446 12.58 -3.10 -17.25
CA LEU A 446 11.94 -2.06 -18.05
C LEU A 446 11.09 -2.63 -19.19
N ILE A 447 11.59 -3.64 -19.89
CA ILE A 447 10.86 -4.31 -20.98
C ILE A 447 9.68 -5.09 -20.39
N ALA A 448 9.91 -5.89 -19.35
CA ALA A 448 8.89 -6.70 -18.69
C ALA A 448 7.73 -5.85 -18.18
N ALA A 449 8.03 -4.68 -17.61
CA ALA A 449 7.00 -3.76 -17.12
C ALA A 449 6.06 -3.24 -18.22
N THR A 450 6.48 -3.18 -19.49
CA THR A 450 5.56 -2.83 -20.60
C THR A 450 4.51 -3.90 -20.88
N PHE A 451 4.75 -5.13 -20.42
CA PHE A 451 3.82 -6.27 -20.49
C PHE A 451 3.08 -6.51 -19.17
N LYS A 452 3.14 -5.56 -18.21
CA LYS A 452 2.66 -5.72 -16.83
C LYS A 452 3.32 -6.91 -16.09
N VAL A 453 4.56 -7.24 -16.43
CA VAL A 453 5.36 -8.30 -15.77
C VAL A 453 6.43 -7.64 -14.91
N ASN A 454 6.61 -8.12 -13.68
CA ASN A 454 7.58 -7.59 -12.71
C ASN A 454 7.55 -6.07 -12.51
N VAL A 455 6.37 -5.46 -12.57
CA VAL A 455 6.21 -4.00 -12.35
C VAL A 455 6.63 -3.64 -10.93
N ASN A 456 6.26 -4.46 -9.94
CA ASN A 456 6.68 -4.25 -8.57
C ASN A 456 8.21 -4.29 -8.43
N GLU A 457 8.88 -5.31 -8.96
CA GLU A 457 10.33 -5.47 -8.83
C GLU A 457 11.11 -4.33 -9.48
N LEU A 458 10.60 -3.76 -10.58
CA LEU A 458 11.18 -2.57 -11.22
C LEU A 458 11.25 -1.37 -10.26
N TYR A 459 10.24 -1.17 -9.42
CA TYR A 459 10.17 -0.02 -8.51
C TYR A 459 10.71 -0.34 -7.10
N ALA A 460 10.47 -1.55 -6.60
CA ALA A 460 11.05 -2.07 -5.36
C ALA A 460 12.59 -2.10 -5.44
N GLY A 461 13.15 -2.58 -6.56
CA GLY A 461 14.59 -2.58 -6.80
C GLY A 461 15.23 -1.18 -6.81
N GLN A 462 14.44 -0.15 -7.10
CA GLN A 462 14.86 1.25 -7.04
C GLN A 462 14.72 1.87 -5.65
N GLY A 463 13.79 1.41 -4.82
CA GLY A 463 13.52 1.92 -3.47
C GLY A 463 13.29 3.42 -3.44
N ILE A 464 12.36 3.92 -4.27
CA ILE A 464 12.07 5.36 -4.37
C ILE A 464 11.28 5.82 -3.14
N GLU A 465 11.96 6.37 -2.15
CA GLU A 465 11.33 6.88 -0.91
C GLU A 465 10.60 8.24 -1.07
N ASP A 466 10.73 8.88 -2.23
CA ASP A 466 10.05 10.14 -2.54
C ASP A 466 8.55 9.93 -2.88
N PHE A 467 7.84 10.99 -3.27
CA PHE A 467 6.42 10.95 -3.68
C PHE A 467 5.49 10.40 -2.59
N LYS A 468 5.48 11.09 -1.45
CA LYS A 468 4.63 10.72 -0.32
C LYS A 468 3.31 11.46 -0.35
N SER A 469 2.25 10.87 0.21
CA SER A 469 0.92 11.47 0.25
C SER A 469 0.10 10.99 1.42
N PHE A 470 -0.82 11.83 1.86
CA PHE A 470 -1.89 11.51 2.79
C PHE A 470 -3.14 12.31 2.41
N LEU A 471 -4.30 11.91 2.92
CA LEU A 471 -5.54 12.63 2.74
C LEU A 471 -5.83 13.43 4.00
N ARG A 472 -6.27 14.67 3.82
CA ARG A 472 -6.82 15.50 4.88
C ARG A 472 -8.26 15.82 4.54
N MET A 473 -9.18 15.34 5.34
CA MET A 473 -10.62 15.37 5.12
C MET A 473 -11.25 16.39 6.06
N ARG A 474 -12.11 17.24 5.53
CA ARG A 474 -12.86 18.25 6.27
C ARG A 474 -14.35 17.94 6.15
N PHE A 475 -14.99 17.67 7.28
CA PHE A 475 -16.44 17.64 7.39
C PHE A 475 -16.89 19.03 7.80
N ALA A 476 -17.45 19.77 6.86
CA ALA A 476 -17.91 21.14 7.08
C ALA A 476 -19.26 21.18 7.83
N PRO A 477 -19.65 22.31 8.44
CA PRO A 477 -20.90 22.44 9.21
C PRO A 477 -22.18 22.17 8.42
N ASP A 478 -22.14 22.26 7.08
CA ASP A 478 -23.26 21.94 6.20
C ASP A 478 -23.36 20.43 5.87
N GLY A 479 -22.43 19.61 6.40
CA GLY A 479 -22.31 18.18 6.15
C GLY A 479 -21.50 17.82 4.91
N THR A 480 -20.96 18.79 4.18
CA THR A 480 -20.10 18.55 3.02
C THR A 480 -18.75 17.98 3.46
N LEU A 481 -18.30 16.92 2.78
CA LEU A 481 -16.97 16.35 2.93
C LEU A 481 -16.04 16.88 1.82
N SER A 482 -15.02 17.64 2.21
CA SER A 482 -13.92 18.07 1.32
C SER A 482 -12.66 17.27 1.60
N ILE A 483 -12.05 16.69 0.56
CA ILE A 483 -10.83 15.88 0.67
C ILE A 483 -9.68 16.61 -0.03
N TYR A 484 -8.67 16.95 0.76
CA TYR A 484 -7.42 17.56 0.32
C TYR A 484 -6.35 16.48 0.22
N VAL A 485 -5.86 16.21 -0.98
CA VAL A 485 -4.82 15.21 -1.21
C VAL A 485 -3.46 15.88 -1.13
N VAL A 486 -2.82 15.80 0.05
CA VAL A 486 -1.53 16.44 0.31
C VAL A 486 -0.41 15.51 -0.13
N GLY A 487 0.41 15.95 -1.08
CA GLY A 487 1.58 15.21 -1.54
C GLY A 487 2.89 15.95 -1.37
N VAL A 488 3.98 15.19 -1.27
CA VAL A 488 5.33 15.65 -0.99
C VAL A 488 6.28 14.97 -1.97
N ASP A 489 6.76 15.74 -2.95
CA ASP A 489 7.62 15.22 -4.02
C ASP A 489 9.00 14.78 -3.53
N LYS A 490 9.48 15.36 -2.42
CA LYS A 490 10.79 15.07 -1.81
C LYS A 490 10.68 14.99 -0.29
N ILE A 491 11.05 13.84 0.25
CA ILE A 491 11.15 13.63 1.70
C ILE A 491 12.40 14.29 2.27
N SER A 492 12.44 14.48 3.59
CA SER A 492 13.66 14.92 4.28
C SER A 492 14.52 13.70 4.65
N LYS A 493 15.83 13.85 4.45
CA LYS A 493 16.84 12.84 4.81
C LYS A 493 17.87 13.36 5.81
N LYS A 494 17.72 14.61 6.23
CA LYS A 494 18.63 15.33 7.11
C LYS A 494 17.81 16.11 8.11
N TRP A 495 17.94 15.73 9.37
CA TRP A 495 17.09 16.15 10.47
C TRP A 495 17.90 16.93 11.50
N ILE A 496 17.32 18.02 12.00
CA ILE A 496 17.94 18.90 12.99
C ILE A 496 17.15 18.76 14.29
N PRO A 497 17.78 18.35 15.40
CA PRO A 497 17.12 18.31 16.71
C PRO A 497 16.61 19.68 17.13
N GLN A 498 15.48 19.73 17.82
CA GLN A 498 14.92 20.97 18.36
C GLN A 498 14.36 20.76 19.78
N PRO A 499 14.34 21.81 20.63
CA PRO A 499 14.03 21.68 22.05
C PRO A 499 12.53 21.56 22.36
N ALA A 500 11.64 21.94 21.42
CA ALA A 500 10.20 21.94 21.60
C ALA A 500 9.49 21.51 20.30
N GLY A 501 8.25 21.03 20.44
CA GLY A 501 7.49 20.44 19.33
C GLY A 501 8.06 19.08 18.92
N SER A 502 7.98 18.74 17.63
CA SER A 502 8.61 17.53 17.07
C SER A 502 10.09 17.45 17.46
N TRP A 503 10.62 16.29 17.83
CA TRP A 503 12.03 16.14 18.23
C TRP A 503 13.01 16.60 17.15
N PHE A 504 12.66 16.41 15.88
CA PHE A 504 13.48 16.83 14.76
C PHE A 504 12.67 17.59 13.72
N ARG A 505 13.22 18.72 13.25
CA ARG A 505 12.74 19.44 12.07
C ARG A 505 13.58 19.08 10.84
N PRO A 506 13.03 19.16 9.63
CA PRO A 506 13.81 18.91 8.43
C PRO A 506 14.82 20.06 8.22
N SER A 507 16.03 19.72 7.75
CA SER A 507 17.06 20.72 7.42
C SER A 507 16.65 21.64 6.26
N THR A 508 15.94 21.08 5.28
CA THR A 508 15.25 21.81 4.22
C THR A 508 13.76 21.61 4.43
N ALA A 509 12.98 22.70 4.50
CA ALA A 509 11.54 22.61 4.68
C ALA A 509 10.90 21.68 3.65
N LEU A 510 10.01 20.79 4.13
CA LEU A 510 9.17 19.97 3.25
C LEU A 510 8.25 20.89 2.44
N LYS A 511 7.95 20.50 1.21
CA LYS A 511 7.10 21.27 0.28
C LYS A 511 5.82 20.49 -0.02
N PRO A 512 4.86 20.44 0.92
CA PRO A 512 3.56 19.85 0.65
C PRO A 512 2.80 20.67 -0.41
N ARG A 513 2.05 19.98 -1.25
CA ARG A 513 1.15 20.58 -2.25
C ARG A 513 -0.05 19.69 -2.47
N LEU A 514 -1.13 20.26 -2.96
CA LEU A 514 -2.25 19.46 -3.45
C LEU A 514 -1.84 18.73 -4.73
N VAL A 515 -2.04 17.41 -4.77
CA VAL A 515 -1.72 16.57 -5.94
C VAL A 515 -2.94 16.26 -6.81
N ASP A 516 -4.12 16.58 -6.30
CA ASP A 516 -5.41 16.50 -6.98
C ASP A 516 -6.21 17.77 -6.70
N GLU A 517 -7.31 17.96 -7.42
CA GLU A 517 -8.33 18.95 -7.04
C GLU A 517 -8.94 18.61 -5.67
N VAL A 518 -9.54 19.61 -5.02
CA VAL A 518 -10.28 19.37 -3.77
C VAL A 518 -11.55 18.58 -4.10
N ILE A 519 -11.59 17.33 -3.66
CA ILE A 519 -12.72 16.44 -3.95
C ILE A 519 -13.85 16.80 -2.98
N THR A 520 -15.01 17.12 -3.52
CA THR A 520 -16.17 17.53 -2.70
C THR A 520 -17.29 16.51 -2.83
N LEU A 521 -17.74 16.02 -1.68
CA LEU A 521 -18.83 15.06 -1.55
C LEU A 521 -19.94 15.73 -0.72
N GLY A 522 -21.13 15.86 -1.32
CA GLY A 522 -22.25 16.57 -0.67
C GLY A 522 -22.72 15.95 0.67
N PRO A 523 -23.60 16.63 1.39
CA PRO A 523 -24.09 16.12 2.68
C PRO A 523 -24.93 14.86 2.54
N ALA A 524 -25.13 14.17 3.67
CA ALA A 524 -26.16 13.14 3.79
C ALA A 524 -27.54 13.69 3.43
N LYS A 525 -28.38 12.86 2.81
CA LYS A 525 -29.74 13.30 2.45
C LYS A 525 -30.52 13.54 3.74
N GLN A 526 -31.04 14.75 3.93
CA GLN A 526 -31.97 15.01 5.02
C GLN A 526 -33.26 14.24 4.79
N HIS A 527 -33.90 13.78 5.87
CA HIS A 527 -35.28 13.29 5.81
C HIS A 527 -36.13 14.36 5.13
N ALA A 528 -36.86 14.00 4.07
CA ALA A 528 -38.03 14.78 3.73
C ALA A 528 -38.93 14.73 4.98
N ALA A 529 -39.22 15.88 5.58
CA ALA A 529 -40.23 15.93 6.63
C ALA A 529 -41.47 15.19 6.11
N PRO A 530 -42.09 14.29 6.89
CA PRO A 530 -43.32 13.65 6.46
C PRO A 530 -44.27 14.76 5.98
N PRO A 531 -44.93 14.61 4.81
CA PRO A 531 -45.82 15.63 4.30
C PRO A 531 -46.77 15.99 5.43
N ALA A 532 -46.82 17.29 5.78
CA ALA A 532 -47.68 17.77 6.84
C ALA A 532 -49.08 17.23 6.56
N VAL A 533 -49.53 16.30 7.42
CA VAL A 533 -50.92 15.84 7.40
C VAL A 533 -51.72 17.07 7.76
N LEU A 534 -52.28 17.73 6.74
CA LEU A 534 -53.31 18.73 6.94
C LEU A 534 -54.39 18.04 7.78
N PRO A 535 -54.78 18.58 8.94
CA PRO A 535 -55.83 17.98 9.73
C PRO A 535 -57.09 17.87 8.88
N SER A 536 -57.47 16.64 8.54
CA SER A 536 -58.84 16.34 8.14
C SER A 536 -59.70 16.55 9.38
N ASP A 537 -60.56 17.55 9.32
CA ASP A 537 -61.90 17.61 9.94
C ASP A 537 -62.24 19.06 10.32
N ALA A 538 -62.75 19.81 9.34
CA ALA A 538 -63.73 20.84 9.63
C ALA A 538 -65.12 20.17 9.48
N PRO A 539 -65.96 20.14 10.53
CA PRO A 539 -67.31 19.62 10.40
C PRO A 539 -68.15 20.52 9.49
N ASP A 540 -68.76 19.90 8.48
CA ASP A 540 -69.74 20.49 7.58
C ASP A 540 -70.96 20.99 8.37
N PRO A 541 -71.29 22.30 8.35
CA PRO A 541 -72.42 22.85 9.09
C PRO A 541 -73.76 22.72 8.33
N SER A 542 -73.88 21.84 7.33
CA SER A 542 -75.09 21.74 6.49
C SER A 542 -75.99 20.54 6.76
N HIS A 543 -76.32 20.23 8.01
CA HIS A 543 -77.51 19.41 8.31
C HIS A 543 -78.25 19.88 9.57
N THR A 544 -79.01 20.96 9.42
CA THR A 544 -80.22 21.23 10.20
C THR A 544 -81.43 21.08 9.28
N ALA A 545 -82.16 19.98 9.42
CA ALA A 545 -83.60 19.84 9.15
C ALA A 545 -84.11 18.56 9.81
#